data_AF-A0A1R1PQ23-F1
#
_entry.id   AF-A0A1R1PQ23-F1
#
_cell.length_a   1.000
_cell.length_b   1.000
_cell.length_c   1.000
_cell.angle_alpha   90.00
_cell.angle_beta   90.00
_cell.angle_gamma   90.00
#
_symmetry.space_group_name_H-M   'P 1'
#
loop_
_entity.id
_entity.type
_entity.pdbx_description
1 polymer ?
#
loop_
_entity_poly.entity_id
_entity_poly.type
_entity_poly.pdbx_seq_one_letter_code
_entity_poly.pdbx_strand_id
1 'polypeptide(L)'
;MSSNFQARLIGHNFQSQPIAVADKSVARFRSLYSGAGLLHSHDHKFIDKEDYQVNAYAGVDDNNLFVINLHENLSLNKHGNKLELLDGDMISLKHFNTSRSMFVPGYPSYSELDQLAVTSRNVTSGSMDSSFLWEIKITKRKRFKKSLQIHPMLTYFTLRNLKHDCYLSTVNYRLPKWAWSQKEVFCSKSQARKSGSLWYVESHSNLNLPNVSMRKHLSSNVIVDFFQLNYAMGRSNNALTADKDKYNAIESPPSAWPFLYHPMRMVGWGDKDIKYYEIGNPLLWWLSSLVCCIFPVIYILLSLVAARFNSHPSMYIHSLRKSVFLNNPDYWFSSKLLWFGWFFHYIPFFIMGRVTYLHHYLPALYFAVLFLALQLYYFSIWLFKVHNTRLLLALAISLIMFAVFCFFFPFTVGYDKSAKNLLNRQWRASWNVHTDPFDLH
;
A
#
# COMPACT_ATOMS: atom_id res chain seq x y z
N MET A 1 7.91 1.69 7.45
CA MET A 1 8.39 0.89 8.61
C MET A 1 8.72 1.80 9.79
N SER A 2 8.83 1.28 11.01
CA SER A 2 9.24 2.09 12.18
C SER A 2 10.66 2.63 12.05
N SER A 3 10.96 3.75 12.68
CA SER A 3 12.31 4.34 12.68
C SER A 3 13.33 3.41 13.34
N ASN A 4 12.92 2.66 14.38
CA ASN A 4 13.73 1.61 15.03
C ASN A 4 14.17 0.53 14.04
N PHE A 5 13.27 0.10 13.15
CA PHE A 5 13.58 -0.87 12.11
C PHE A 5 14.54 -0.27 11.07
N GLN A 6 14.24 0.94 10.58
CA GLN A 6 15.05 1.63 9.57
C GLN A 6 16.49 1.88 10.04
N ALA A 7 16.69 2.26 11.31
CA ALA A 7 18.01 2.50 11.88
C ALA A 7 18.90 1.25 11.99
N ARG A 8 18.34 0.05 11.80
CA ARG A 8 19.09 -1.21 11.77
C ARG A 8 19.50 -1.63 10.36
N LEU A 9 18.96 -0.97 9.33
CA LEU A 9 19.32 -1.22 7.93
C LEU A 9 20.71 -0.65 7.65
N ILE A 10 21.53 -1.42 6.92
CA ILE A 10 22.87 -1.02 6.52
C ILE A 10 22.75 0.12 5.51
N GLY A 11 23.48 1.21 5.73
CA GLY A 11 23.51 2.38 4.84
C GLY A 11 22.38 3.38 5.07
N HIS A 12 21.52 3.17 6.07
CA HIS A 12 20.47 4.14 6.40
C HIS A 12 21.02 5.31 7.22
N ASN A 13 20.56 6.54 6.95
CA ASN A 13 21.01 7.77 7.64
C ASN A 13 20.79 7.76 9.16
N PHE A 14 19.94 6.87 9.67
CA PHE A 14 19.67 6.73 11.11
C PHE A 14 20.67 5.81 11.83
N GLN A 15 21.48 5.08 11.07
CA GLN A 15 22.43 4.10 11.59
C GLN A 15 23.55 4.76 12.40
N SER A 16 24.00 5.96 12.00
CA SER A 16 25.11 6.69 12.60
C SER A 16 24.65 8.07 13.06
N GLN A 17 24.54 8.27 14.38
CA GLN A 17 24.14 9.54 15.00
C GLN A 17 24.56 9.55 16.49
N PRO A 18 24.57 10.70 17.17
CA PRO A 18 24.93 10.74 18.58
C PRO A 18 23.86 10.09 19.48
N ILE A 19 24.27 9.42 20.55
CA ILE A 19 23.35 8.70 21.44
C ILE A 19 22.59 9.61 22.40
N ALA A 20 23.20 10.71 22.84
CA ALA A 20 22.58 11.72 23.70
C ALA A 20 22.18 12.91 22.84
N VAL A 21 20.98 13.45 23.07
CA VAL A 21 20.54 14.72 22.47
C VAL A 21 21.07 15.85 23.33
N ALA A 22 21.54 16.93 22.70
CA ALA A 22 22.23 18.02 23.35
C ALA A 22 21.69 19.40 22.95
N ASP A 23 22.10 20.43 23.70
CA ASP A 23 21.99 21.81 23.27
C ASP A 23 22.66 22.01 21.91
N LYS A 24 22.03 22.84 21.08
CA LYS A 24 22.37 23.08 19.67
C LYS A 24 22.28 21.86 18.75
N SER A 25 21.73 20.72 19.21
CA SER A 25 21.43 19.61 18.32
C SER A 25 20.40 20.03 17.27
N VAL A 26 20.67 19.72 16.00
CA VAL A 26 19.71 19.86 14.91
C VAL A 26 18.96 18.55 14.78
N ALA A 27 17.68 18.54 15.12
CA ALA A 27 16.90 17.33 15.33
C ALA A 27 15.61 17.30 14.50
N ARG A 28 15.19 16.08 14.15
CA ARG A 28 13.86 15.78 13.60
C ARG A 28 12.99 15.18 14.69
N PHE A 29 11.84 15.80 14.96
CA PHE A 29 10.88 15.33 15.95
C PHE A 29 9.75 14.56 15.28
N ARG A 30 9.51 13.32 15.69
CA ARG A 30 8.43 12.49 15.18
C ARG A 30 7.34 12.31 16.22
N SER A 31 6.09 12.46 15.81
CA SER A 31 4.94 12.15 16.67
C SER A 31 4.75 10.63 16.77
N LEU A 32 4.36 10.16 17.96
CA LEU A 32 3.90 8.78 18.16
C LEU A 32 2.49 8.54 17.61
N TYR A 33 1.76 9.60 17.27
CA TYR A 33 0.44 9.47 16.66
C TYR A 33 0.55 8.85 15.26
N SER A 34 -0.16 7.75 15.04
CA SER A 34 -0.04 6.96 13.82
C SER A 34 -0.36 7.81 12.58
N GLY A 35 0.60 7.86 11.65
CA GLY A 35 0.49 8.61 10.41
C GLY A 35 0.54 10.14 10.56
N ALA A 36 0.88 10.70 11.73
CA ALA A 36 1.13 12.14 11.87
C ALA A 36 2.39 12.57 11.13
N GLY A 37 3.50 11.89 11.40
CA GLY A 37 4.78 12.17 10.75
C GLY A 37 5.72 13.01 11.62
N LEU A 38 6.52 13.84 10.95
CA LEU A 38 7.54 14.70 11.49
C LEU A 38 7.01 16.12 11.71
N LEU A 39 7.47 16.78 12.76
CA LEU A 39 7.29 18.21 12.94
C LEU A 39 7.89 18.95 11.74
N HIS A 40 7.16 19.92 11.21
CA HIS A 40 7.48 20.59 9.96
C HIS A 40 7.07 22.05 10.01
N SER A 41 7.84 22.92 9.36
CA SER A 41 7.50 24.32 9.14
C SER A 41 8.09 24.80 7.82
N HIS A 42 7.45 25.79 7.18
CA HIS A 42 7.88 26.32 5.89
C HIS A 42 7.43 27.79 5.75
N ASP A 43 7.81 28.45 4.64
CA ASP A 43 7.58 29.88 4.39
C ASP A 43 6.14 30.25 3.95
N HIS A 44 5.14 29.53 4.45
CA HIS A 44 3.74 29.84 4.21
C HIS A 44 3.02 30.15 5.51
N LYS A 45 2.22 31.22 5.47
CA LYS A 45 1.38 31.65 6.59
C LYS A 45 0.07 30.88 6.63
N PHE A 46 -0.56 30.86 7.79
CA PHE A 46 -1.98 30.50 7.87
C PHE A 46 -2.82 31.55 7.10
N ILE A 47 -3.94 31.13 6.50
CA ILE A 47 -4.70 32.02 5.60
C ILE A 47 -5.29 33.23 6.32
N ASP A 48 -5.61 33.07 7.60
CA ASP A 48 -6.27 34.06 8.45
C ASP A 48 -5.37 34.55 9.60
N LYS A 49 -4.10 34.12 9.66
CA LYS A 49 -3.13 34.51 10.70
C LYS A 49 -1.85 35.07 10.10
N GLU A 50 -1.16 35.87 10.88
CA GLU A 50 0.05 36.55 10.43
C GLU A 50 1.33 35.70 10.60
N ASP A 51 1.28 34.66 11.43
CA ASP A 51 2.40 33.74 11.70
C ASP A 51 2.47 32.55 10.72
N TYR A 52 3.63 31.90 10.70
CA TYR A 52 3.95 30.83 9.77
C TYR A 52 3.49 29.46 10.26
N GLN A 53 3.17 28.60 9.31
CA GLN A 53 2.62 27.27 9.58
C GLN A 53 3.62 26.36 10.29
N VAL A 54 3.14 25.69 11.33
CA VAL A 54 3.75 24.48 11.90
C VAL A 54 2.75 23.36 11.77
N ASN A 55 3.20 22.24 11.22
CA ASN A 55 2.34 21.10 10.95
C ASN A 55 3.14 19.79 11.10
N ALA A 56 2.46 18.67 10.85
CA ALA A 56 3.06 17.36 10.83
C ALA A 56 3.05 16.80 9.40
N TYR A 57 4.25 16.51 8.89
CA TYR A 57 4.49 16.04 7.53
C TYR A 57 4.98 14.59 7.54
N ALA A 58 4.40 13.74 6.68
CA ALA A 58 4.72 12.31 6.67
C ALA A 58 6.10 12.00 6.06
N GLY A 59 6.56 12.84 5.12
CA GLY A 59 7.83 12.68 4.42
C GLY A 59 9.03 13.18 5.21
N VAL A 60 10.22 12.82 4.75
CA VAL A 60 11.49 13.37 5.25
C VAL A 60 11.89 14.55 4.38
N ASP A 61 12.10 15.69 5.02
CA ASP A 61 12.45 16.97 4.41
C ASP A 61 13.50 17.69 5.28
N ASP A 62 14.17 18.69 4.73
CA ASP A 62 15.06 19.60 5.46
C ASP A 62 14.27 20.61 6.30
N ASN A 63 13.05 20.93 5.89
CA ASN A 63 12.07 21.70 6.66
C ASN A 63 11.50 20.92 7.87
N ASN A 64 12.01 19.72 8.16
CA ASN A 64 11.73 18.99 9.41
C ASN A 64 12.81 19.22 10.49
N LEU A 65 13.84 20.01 10.19
CA LEU A 65 14.97 20.23 11.09
C LEU A 65 14.67 21.39 12.05
N PHE A 66 14.78 21.10 13.35
CA PHE A 66 14.67 22.09 14.41
C PHE A 66 15.94 22.06 15.26
N VAL A 67 16.51 23.24 15.50
CA VAL A 67 17.60 23.45 16.44
C VAL A 67 17.02 23.52 17.84
N ILE A 68 17.55 22.68 18.73
CA ILE A 68 17.18 22.69 20.14
C ILE A 68 18.10 23.67 20.86
N ASN A 69 17.52 24.68 21.51
CA ASN A 69 18.28 25.60 22.35
C ASN A 69 17.83 25.45 23.80
N LEU A 70 18.77 25.10 24.68
CA LEU A 70 18.56 25.00 26.12
C LEU A 70 18.46 26.39 26.75
N HIS A 71 17.52 26.58 27.68
CA HIS A 71 17.38 27.83 28.43
C HIS A 71 18.14 27.79 29.76
N GLU A 72 19.33 28.40 29.81
CA GLU A 72 20.31 28.29 30.90
C GLU A 72 19.74 28.52 32.31
N ASN A 73 18.89 29.53 32.51
CA ASN A 73 18.44 29.93 33.85
C ASN A 73 17.36 29.03 34.46
N LEU A 74 16.57 28.36 33.61
CA LEU A 74 15.38 27.59 34.00
C LEU A 74 15.61 26.07 33.92
N SER A 75 16.68 25.64 33.26
CA SER A 75 17.01 24.22 33.13
C SER A 75 17.71 23.68 34.39
N LEU A 76 17.51 22.40 34.67
CA LEU A 76 18.04 21.73 35.87
C LEU A 76 19.57 21.51 35.78
N ASN A 77 20.12 21.55 34.58
CA ASN A 77 21.54 21.38 34.29
C ASN A 77 22.35 22.67 34.52
N LYS A 78 22.53 23.09 35.78
CA LYS A 78 23.30 24.30 36.13
C LYS A 78 24.82 24.10 36.34
N HIS A 79 25.32 22.88 36.63
CA HIS A 79 26.66 22.74 37.23
C HIS A 79 27.50 21.51 36.81
N GLY A 80 27.64 21.20 35.52
CA GLY A 80 28.76 20.34 35.12
C GLY A 80 28.72 19.87 33.68
N ASN A 81 29.67 20.34 32.86
CA ASN A 81 30.14 19.80 31.56
C ASN A 81 29.10 19.36 30.49
N LYS A 82 27.82 19.69 30.61
CA LYS A 82 26.76 18.99 29.86
C LYS A 82 26.21 19.79 28.70
N LEU A 83 26.65 19.39 27.52
CA LEU A 83 25.93 19.58 26.26
C LEU A 83 24.55 18.88 26.30
N GLU A 84 24.34 17.85 27.12
CA GLU A 84 23.18 16.95 27.02
C GLU A 84 21.86 17.50 27.62
N LEU A 85 20.74 17.17 26.99
CA LEU A 85 19.38 17.49 27.44
C LEU A 85 18.85 16.43 28.41
N LEU A 86 18.23 16.89 29.50
CA LEU A 86 17.63 16.08 30.55
C LEU A 86 16.11 16.27 30.66
N ASP A 87 15.48 15.36 31.39
CA ASP A 87 14.08 15.48 31.83
C ASP A 87 13.88 16.74 32.67
N GLY A 88 12.84 17.53 32.36
CA GLY A 88 12.52 18.79 33.03
C GLY A 88 13.27 20.01 32.48
N ASP A 89 14.19 19.84 31.52
CA ASP A 89 14.87 20.98 30.91
C ASP A 89 13.91 21.84 30.08
N MET A 90 14.17 23.15 30.09
CA MET A 90 13.43 24.14 29.32
C MET A 90 14.17 24.41 28.01
N ILE A 91 13.47 24.23 26.88
CA ILE A 91 14.04 24.43 25.56
C ILE A 91 13.22 25.42 24.72
N SER A 92 13.88 26.04 23.74
CA SER A 92 13.22 26.66 22.60
C SER A 92 13.56 25.89 21.33
N LEU A 93 12.58 25.79 20.44
CA LEU A 93 12.71 25.08 19.17
C LEU A 93 12.77 26.10 18.04
N LYS A 94 13.92 26.21 17.40
CA LYS A 94 14.14 27.12 16.27
C LYS A 94 14.16 26.32 14.98
N HIS A 95 13.29 26.64 14.03
CA HIS A 95 13.30 26.00 12.73
C HIS A 95 14.62 26.30 12.01
N PHE A 96 15.30 25.26 11.52
CA PHE A 96 16.68 25.36 11.02
C PHE A 96 16.78 26.27 9.80
N ASN A 97 15.90 26.05 8.81
CA ASN A 97 15.99 26.74 7.52
C ASN A 97 15.51 28.20 7.60
N THR A 98 14.39 28.46 8.28
CA THR A 98 13.81 29.81 8.35
C THR A 98 14.34 30.64 9.52
N SER A 99 15.09 30.03 10.45
CA SER A 99 15.58 30.68 11.66
C SER A 99 14.49 31.34 12.52
N ARG A 100 13.25 30.86 12.45
CA ARG A 100 12.12 31.30 13.27
C ARG A 100 11.89 30.35 14.42
N SER A 101 11.51 30.86 15.60
CA SER A 101 11.21 30.01 16.74
C SER A 101 9.74 29.62 16.78
N MET A 102 9.49 28.40 17.22
CA MET A 102 8.15 27.88 17.45
C MET A 102 7.59 28.38 18.79
N PHE A 103 6.35 28.84 18.77
CA PHE A 103 5.64 29.34 19.95
C PHE A 103 4.13 29.15 19.83
N VAL A 104 3.42 29.53 20.89
CA VAL A 104 1.96 29.46 20.96
C VAL A 104 1.39 30.88 21.13
N PRO A 105 0.88 31.50 20.05
CA PRO A 105 0.35 32.86 20.08
C PRO A 105 -1.00 32.97 20.80
N GLY A 106 -1.71 31.86 20.96
CA GLY A 106 -3.08 31.83 21.50
C GLY A 106 -4.18 31.82 20.44
N TYR A 107 -3.84 31.60 19.16
CA TYR A 107 -4.84 31.39 18.11
C TYR A 107 -5.58 30.07 18.30
N PRO A 108 -6.89 29.99 18.05
CA PRO A 108 -7.62 28.72 18.08
C PRO A 108 -7.14 27.78 16.97
N SER A 109 -7.11 26.47 17.24
CA SER A 109 -6.85 25.44 16.23
C SER A 109 -8.05 25.24 15.31
N TYR A 110 -7.81 24.84 14.06
CA TYR A 110 -8.87 24.56 13.07
C TYR A 110 -9.66 23.29 13.41
N SER A 111 -9.07 22.36 14.16
CA SER A 111 -9.78 21.25 14.77
C SER A 111 -10.57 21.62 16.03
N GLU A 112 -10.51 22.88 16.47
CA GLU A 112 -11.16 23.40 17.69
C GLU A 112 -10.77 22.66 18.97
N LEU A 113 -9.60 22.01 18.97
CA LEU A 113 -9.13 21.21 20.08
C LEU A 113 -8.42 22.01 21.16
N ASP A 114 -7.74 23.11 20.80
CA ASP A 114 -7.12 24.09 21.71
C ASP A 114 -6.45 25.22 20.89
N GLN A 115 -5.14 25.46 21.04
CA GLN A 115 -4.42 26.58 20.44
C GLN A 115 -3.41 26.14 19.39
N LEU A 116 -3.22 26.88 18.29
CA LEU A 116 -2.21 26.56 17.27
C LEU A 116 -0.78 26.74 17.80
N ALA A 117 0.10 25.84 17.38
CA ALA A 117 1.54 26.07 17.41
C ALA A 117 1.96 26.68 16.07
N VAL A 118 2.80 27.71 16.09
CA VAL A 118 3.21 28.44 14.88
C VAL A 118 4.70 28.80 14.97
N THR A 119 5.31 29.19 13.86
CA THR A 119 6.63 29.85 13.87
C THR A 119 6.48 31.36 13.74
N SER A 120 7.32 32.10 14.47
CA SER A 120 7.30 33.57 14.53
C SER A 120 7.45 34.23 13.17
N ARG A 121 6.78 35.36 12.97
CA ARG A 121 6.95 36.22 11.77
C ARG A 121 8.39 36.58 11.47
N ASN A 122 9.10 37.03 12.51
CA ASN A 122 10.46 37.50 12.39
C ASN A 122 11.44 36.41 12.83
N VAL A 123 12.65 36.48 12.27
CA VAL A 123 13.80 35.72 12.78
C VAL A 123 13.98 36.07 14.25
N THR A 124 13.99 35.06 15.10
CA THR A 124 14.08 35.27 16.53
C THR A 124 15.51 35.59 16.94
N SER A 125 15.69 36.82 17.42
CA SER A 125 16.92 37.33 18.04
C SER A 125 16.59 37.97 19.40
N GLY A 126 17.26 37.54 20.47
CA GLY A 126 17.11 38.11 21.81
C GLY A 126 16.28 37.26 22.78
N SER A 127 15.85 37.86 23.90
CA SER A 127 15.12 37.19 24.97
C SER A 127 13.71 36.81 24.52
N MET A 128 13.40 35.52 24.54
CA MET A 128 12.08 35.01 24.18
C MET A 128 11.14 35.04 25.39
N ASP A 129 9.85 35.33 25.16
CA ASP A 129 8.84 35.23 26.22
C ASP A 129 8.55 33.77 26.58
N SER A 130 7.76 33.55 27.63
CA SER A 130 7.38 32.20 28.08
C SER A 130 6.57 31.40 27.06
N SER A 131 6.03 32.01 26.00
CA SER A 131 5.29 31.28 24.96
C SER A 131 6.20 30.51 24.00
N PHE A 132 7.49 30.86 23.92
CA PHE A 132 8.50 30.14 23.12
C PHE A 132 9.15 28.97 23.87
N LEU A 133 8.92 28.89 25.19
CA LEU A 133 9.59 27.93 26.07
C LEU A 133 8.76 26.66 26.22
N TRP A 134 9.42 25.52 26.03
CA TRP A 134 8.86 24.18 26.10
C TRP A 134 9.61 23.36 27.15
N GLU A 135 8.90 22.88 28.15
CA GLU A 135 9.40 21.94 29.17
C GLU A 135 9.36 20.52 28.59
N ILE A 136 10.51 19.83 28.61
CA ILE A 136 10.57 18.43 28.20
C ILE A 136 10.16 17.55 29.37
N LYS A 137 9.12 16.73 29.20
CA LYS A 137 8.72 15.71 30.19
C LYS A 137 8.78 14.31 29.60
N ILE A 138 9.70 13.50 30.07
CA ILE A 138 9.85 12.12 29.62
C ILE A 138 8.70 11.27 30.19
N THR A 139 7.98 10.61 29.28
CA THR A 139 6.85 9.74 29.64
C THR A 139 7.27 8.27 29.63
N LYS A 140 8.07 7.85 28.64
CA LYS A 140 8.45 6.44 28.49
C LYS A 140 9.89 6.31 28.00
N ARG A 141 10.62 5.36 28.58
CA ARG A 141 12.00 5.00 28.22
C ARG A 141 12.04 3.53 27.84
N LYS A 142 12.42 3.21 26.59
CA LYS A 142 12.54 1.81 26.13
C LYS A 142 13.81 1.15 26.67
N ARG A 143 14.93 1.87 26.59
CA ARG A 143 16.26 1.47 27.08
C ARG A 143 16.77 2.57 28.02
N PHE A 144 17.68 2.24 28.95
CA PHE A 144 18.20 3.17 29.98
C PHE A 144 17.11 3.72 30.92
N LYS A 145 16.36 2.83 31.59
CA LYS A 145 15.19 3.19 32.40
C LYS A 145 15.46 4.23 33.51
N LYS A 146 16.68 4.31 34.02
CA LYS A 146 17.11 5.24 35.08
C LYS A 146 17.77 6.53 34.56
N SER A 147 18.02 6.65 33.25
CA SER A 147 18.66 7.85 32.68
C SER A 147 17.65 8.99 32.57
N LEU A 148 18.06 10.18 32.99
CA LEU A 148 17.32 11.42 32.72
C LEU A 148 17.60 11.97 31.33
N GLN A 149 18.58 11.42 30.60
CA GLN A 149 18.96 11.87 29.27
C GLN A 149 17.93 11.50 28.20
N ILE A 150 17.88 12.33 27.16
CA ILE A 150 17.08 12.08 25.97
C ILE A 150 17.93 11.31 24.95
N HIS A 151 17.41 10.16 24.51
CA HIS A 151 18.06 9.32 23.50
C HIS A 151 17.16 9.18 22.26
N PRO A 152 17.72 9.34 21.03
CA PRO A 152 16.95 9.18 19.80
C PRO A 152 16.25 7.82 19.72
N MET A 153 14.97 7.83 19.32
CA MET A 153 14.09 6.66 19.14
C MET A 153 13.84 5.79 20.40
N LEU A 154 14.51 6.06 21.51
CA LEU A 154 14.46 5.29 22.76
C LEU A 154 13.68 6.01 23.87
N THR A 155 13.69 7.34 23.85
CA THR A 155 13.01 8.21 24.82
C THR A 155 11.78 8.85 24.19
N TYR A 156 10.61 8.67 24.81
CA TYR A 156 9.35 9.30 24.44
C TYR A 156 8.99 10.34 25.47
N PHE A 157 8.73 11.56 25.02
CA PHE A 157 8.49 12.71 25.87
C PHE A 157 7.32 13.55 25.33
N THR A 158 6.82 14.43 26.19
CA THR A 158 5.87 15.48 25.83
C THR A 158 6.57 16.83 25.93
N LEU A 159 6.16 17.79 25.10
CA LEU A 159 6.64 19.17 25.16
C LEU A 159 5.53 20.05 25.72
N ARG A 160 5.71 20.58 26.92
CA ARG A 160 4.72 21.42 27.61
C ARG A 160 5.09 22.89 27.46
N ASN A 161 4.19 23.70 26.90
CA ASN A 161 4.38 25.13 26.78
C ASN A 161 4.30 25.82 28.14
N LEU A 162 5.25 26.71 28.45
CA LEU A 162 5.32 27.35 29.77
C LEU A 162 4.20 28.37 30.01
N LYS A 163 3.87 29.19 29.00
CA LYS A 163 2.87 30.27 29.15
C LYS A 163 1.45 29.74 29.28
N HIS A 164 1.08 28.79 28.41
CA HIS A 164 -0.31 28.33 28.28
C HIS A 164 -0.60 27.02 29.02
N ASP A 165 0.41 26.37 29.59
CA ASP A 165 0.29 25.09 30.28
C ASP A 165 -0.41 24.01 29.44
N CYS A 166 0.02 23.87 28.18
CA CYS A 166 -0.54 22.93 27.21
C CYS A 166 0.57 22.09 26.58
N TYR A 167 0.22 20.95 25.98
CA TYR A 167 1.17 20.01 25.40
C TYR A 167 1.13 20.05 23.87
N LEU A 168 2.30 20.12 23.23
CA LEU A 168 2.40 20.02 21.77
C LEU A 168 1.82 18.68 21.30
N SER A 169 0.80 18.75 20.45
CA SER A 169 -0.06 17.64 20.08
C SER A 169 -0.39 17.65 18.59
N THR A 170 -0.79 16.50 18.09
CA THR A 170 -1.31 16.34 16.72
C THR A 170 -2.43 15.29 16.69
N VAL A 171 -3.33 15.39 15.71
CA VAL A 171 -4.44 14.46 15.49
C VAL A 171 -4.55 14.05 14.03
N ASN A 172 -5.48 13.14 13.72
CA ASN A 172 -5.78 12.75 12.34
C ASN A 172 -6.68 13.78 11.62
N TYR A 173 -6.38 15.06 11.78
CA TYR A 173 -7.02 16.14 11.03
C TYR A 173 -6.05 16.66 9.98
N ARG A 174 -6.44 16.60 8.70
CA ARG A 174 -5.68 17.19 7.60
C ARG A 174 -6.16 18.61 7.40
N LEU A 175 -5.24 19.56 7.41
CA LEU A 175 -5.53 20.94 7.05
C LEU A 175 -6.03 21.02 5.60
N PRO A 176 -6.73 22.09 5.21
CA PRO A 176 -7.21 22.24 3.84
C PRO A 176 -6.08 22.36 2.80
N LYS A 177 -6.45 22.44 1.51
CA LYS A 177 -5.49 22.46 0.39
C LYS A 177 -4.45 23.59 0.47
N TRP A 178 -4.78 24.73 1.09
CA TRP A 178 -3.84 25.85 1.29
C TRP A 178 -2.65 25.50 2.22
N ALA A 179 -2.75 24.40 2.99
CA ALA A 179 -1.68 23.84 3.83
C ALA A 179 -1.24 22.45 3.33
N TRP A 180 -1.32 22.21 2.01
CA TRP A 180 -0.86 20.97 1.36
C TRP A 180 -1.48 19.68 1.93
N SER A 181 -2.66 19.75 2.56
CA SER A 181 -3.27 18.60 3.24
C SER A 181 -2.40 17.97 4.34
N GLN A 182 -1.46 18.73 4.91
CA GLN A 182 -0.60 18.32 6.01
C GLN A 182 -1.40 18.28 7.32
N LYS A 183 -0.89 17.59 8.34
CA LYS A 183 -1.63 17.40 9.60
C LYS A 183 -1.42 18.56 10.55
N GLU A 184 -2.48 18.95 11.24
CA GLU A 184 -2.41 20.05 12.18
C GLU A 184 -1.55 19.71 13.40
N VAL A 185 -0.77 20.70 13.86
CA VAL A 185 -0.04 20.68 15.13
C VAL A 185 -0.54 21.83 16.00
N PHE A 186 -0.92 21.50 17.23
CA PHE A 186 -1.55 22.42 18.16
C PHE A 186 -1.06 22.13 19.58
N CYS A 187 -1.29 23.05 20.51
CA CYS A 187 -0.95 22.91 21.91
C CYS A 187 -2.22 22.68 22.71
N SER A 188 -2.33 21.53 23.38
CA SER A 188 -3.56 21.11 24.04
C SER A 188 -3.40 20.69 25.49
N LYS A 189 -4.35 21.11 26.34
CA LYS A 189 -4.42 20.70 27.74
C LYS A 189 -5.05 19.30 27.88
N SER A 190 -6.06 19.01 27.07
CA SER A 190 -6.84 17.77 27.12
C SER A 190 -6.12 16.53 26.57
N GLN A 191 -5.06 16.75 25.79
CA GLN A 191 -4.23 15.69 25.20
C GLN A 191 -3.05 15.26 26.07
N ALA A 192 -2.92 15.79 27.29
CA ALA A 192 -1.85 15.44 28.22
C ALA A 192 -1.71 13.91 28.33
N ARG A 193 -0.53 13.39 27.95
CA ARG A 193 -0.16 11.96 28.01
C ARG A 193 -0.94 11.02 27.07
N LYS A 194 -1.68 11.55 26.09
CA LYS A 194 -2.25 10.75 24.98
C LYS A 194 -1.22 10.56 23.87
N SER A 195 -1.44 9.59 22.97
CA SER A 195 -0.53 9.32 21.85
C SER A 195 -0.27 10.53 20.95
N GLY A 196 -1.25 11.44 20.84
CA GLY A 196 -1.15 12.70 20.11
C GLY A 196 -0.11 13.68 20.64
N SER A 197 0.15 13.67 21.96
CA SER A 197 1.09 14.60 22.61
C SER A 197 2.49 14.01 22.80
N LEU A 198 2.70 12.75 22.42
CA LEU A 198 3.95 12.04 22.60
C LEU A 198 4.84 12.19 21.37
N TRP A 199 6.08 12.61 21.60
CA TRP A 199 7.10 12.85 20.59
C TRP A 199 8.39 12.12 20.93
N TYR A 200 9.23 11.96 19.92
CA TYR A 200 10.60 11.50 20.06
C TYR A 200 11.51 12.12 19.03
N VAL A 201 12.80 12.20 19.36
CA VAL A 201 13.83 12.56 18.39
C VAL A 201 14.07 11.35 17.49
N GLU A 202 13.74 11.46 16.21
CA GLU A 202 13.99 10.40 15.22
C GLU A 202 15.46 10.38 14.82
N SER A 203 16.01 11.56 14.50
CA SER A 203 17.41 11.74 14.17
C SER A 203 17.88 13.09 14.64
N HIS A 204 19.17 13.19 14.98
CA HIS A 204 19.81 14.48 15.22
C HIS A 204 21.30 14.46 14.87
N SER A 205 21.85 15.66 14.73
CA SER A 205 23.28 15.89 14.53
C SER A 205 23.76 17.00 15.45
N ASN A 206 24.99 16.88 15.94
CA ASN A 206 25.63 17.88 16.79
C ASN A 206 27.15 17.79 16.59
N LEU A 207 27.81 18.90 16.28
CA LEU A 207 29.26 18.94 16.03
C LEU A 207 30.09 18.59 17.28
N ASN A 208 29.52 18.82 18.47
CA ASN A 208 30.22 18.59 19.73
C ASN A 208 30.04 17.16 20.26
N LEU A 209 29.31 16.29 19.56
CA LEU A 209 29.05 14.91 19.99
C LEU A 209 29.54 13.91 18.94
N PRO A 210 30.19 12.81 19.36
CA PRO A 210 30.60 11.76 18.42
C PRO A 210 29.40 10.95 17.93
N ASN A 211 29.42 10.63 16.63
CA ASN A 211 28.45 9.71 16.06
C ASN A 211 28.73 8.27 16.48
N VAL A 212 27.68 7.54 16.84
CA VAL A 212 27.75 6.13 17.21
C VAL A 212 26.78 5.28 16.41
N SER A 213 27.05 3.98 16.33
CA SER A 213 26.15 3.06 15.65
C SER A 213 24.91 2.75 16.49
N MET A 214 23.75 3.26 16.06
CA MET A 214 22.47 3.04 16.74
C MET A 214 22.01 1.57 16.70
N ARG A 215 22.53 0.76 15.78
CA ARG A 215 22.21 -0.67 15.66
C ARG A 215 22.48 -1.46 16.94
N LYS A 216 23.49 -1.07 17.74
CA LYS A 216 23.84 -1.71 19.02
C LYS A 216 22.85 -1.34 20.14
N HIS A 217 22.20 -0.19 20.01
CA HIS A 217 21.33 0.39 21.04
C HIS A 217 19.84 0.09 20.81
N LEU A 218 19.43 -0.01 19.54
CA LEU A 218 18.06 -0.25 19.14
C LEU A 218 17.76 -1.74 18.98
N SER A 219 16.59 -2.16 19.47
CA SER A 219 16.01 -3.46 19.17
C SER A 219 14.69 -3.28 18.41
N SER A 220 14.39 -4.23 17.53
CA SER A 220 13.06 -4.42 16.98
C SER A 220 12.67 -5.89 17.09
N ASN A 221 11.38 -6.14 17.24
CA ASN A 221 10.84 -7.49 17.35
C ASN A 221 10.37 -7.93 15.97
N VAL A 222 10.91 -9.05 15.48
CA VAL A 222 10.61 -9.60 14.15
C VAL A 222 9.10 -9.83 13.95
N ILE A 223 8.39 -10.27 14.99
CA ILE A 223 6.93 -10.48 14.92
C ILE A 223 6.21 -9.15 14.74
N VAL A 224 6.63 -8.12 15.48
CA VAL A 224 6.05 -6.77 15.36
C VAL A 224 6.36 -6.18 13.98
N ASP A 225 7.59 -6.35 13.51
CA ASP A 225 8.01 -5.89 12.18
C ASP A 225 7.23 -6.61 11.08
N PHE A 226 6.99 -7.91 11.22
CA PHE A 226 6.17 -8.70 10.29
C PHE A 226 4.74 -8.16 10.19
N PHE A 227 4.05 -7.95 11.32
CA PHE A 227 2.70 -7.39 11.30
C PHE A 227 2.67 -5.95 10.80
N GLN A 228 3.66 -5.14 11.18
CA GLN A 228 3.76 -3.75 10.69
C GLN A 228 3.97 -3.71 9.18
N LEU A 229 4.81 -4.59 8.64
CA LEU A 229 5.07 -4.71 7.21
C LEU A 229 3.81 -5.14 6.46
N ASN A 230 3.13 -6.20 6.91
CA ASN A 230 1.90 -6.68 6.28
C ASN A 230 0.77 -5.64 6.35
N TYR A 231 0.65 -4.91 7.47
CA TYR A 231 -0.29 -3.80 7.57
C TYR A 231 0.04 -2.69 6.56
N ALA A 232 1.32 -2.34 6.40
CA ALA A 232 1.76 -1.37 5.42
C ALA A 232 1.52 -1.86 3.98
N MET A 233 1.78 -3.14 3.69
CA MET A 233 1.47 -3.77 2.40
C MET A 233 -0.02 -3.71 2.10
N GLY A 234 -0.88 -4.09 3.05
CA GLY A 234 -2.34 -4.03 2.90
C GLY A 234 -2.84 -2.60 2.67
N ARG A 235 -2.31 -1.63 3.42
CA ARG A 235 -2.61 -0.21 3.20
C ARG A 235 -2.17 0.29 1.83
N SER A 236 -0.96 -0.08 1.39
CA SER A 236 -0.45 0.29 0.07
C SER A 236 -1.29 -0.33 -1.03
N ASN A 237 -1.69 -1.60 -0.86
CA ASN A 237 -2.54 -2.31 -1.81
C ASN A 237 -3.93 -1.68 -1.93
N ASN A 238 -4.51 -1.24 -0.82
CA ASN A 238 -5.80 -0.55 -0.80
C ASN A 238 -5.73 0.88 -1.34
N ALA A 239 -4.54 1.50 -1.37
CA ALA A 239 -4.35 2.83 -1.91
C ALA A 239 -4.20 2.86 -3.44
N LEU A 240 -4.07 1.70 -4.10
CA LEU A 240 -4.02 1.57 -5.56
C LEU A 240 -5.43 1.62 -6.17
N THR A 241 -6.23 2.61 -5.80
CA THR A 241 -7.58 2.80 -6.32
C THR A 241 -7.52 3.27 -7.78
N ALA A 242 -8.37 2.69 -8.63
CA ALA A 242 -8.51 3.15 -10.01
C ALA A 242 -9.06 4.58 -10.03
N ASP A 243 -8.44 5.43 -10.83
CA ASP A 243 -8.96 6.77 -11.11
C ASP A 243 -10.04 6.63 -12.19
N LYS A 244 -11.30 6.88 -11.82
CA LYS A 244 -12.45 6.69 -12.73
C LYS A 244 -12.48 7.72 -13.86
N ASP A 245 -11.83 8.87 -13.65
CA ASP A 245 -11.82 9.97 -14.60
C ASP A 245 -10.63 9.86 -15.57
N LYS A 246 -9.74 8.88 -15.35
CA LYS A 246 -8.57 8.62 -16.17
C LYS A 246 -8.70 7.29 -16.93
N TYR A 247 -8.75 7.36 -18.26
CA TYR A 247 -8.62 6.17 -19.08
C TYR A 247 -7.18 5.62 -19.00
N ASN A 248 -7.05 4.34 -18.66
CA ASN A 248 -5.79 3.62 -18.70
C ASN A 248 -5.95 2.38 -19.58
N ALA A 249 -5.32 2.39 -20.77
CA ALA A 249 -5.39 1.32 -21.78
C ALA A 249 -4.92 -0.07 -21.32
N ILE A 250 -4.26 -0.13 -20.16
CA ILE A 250 -3.67 -1.34 -19.58
C ILE A 250 -4.65 -1.98 -18.57
N GLU A 251 -5.52 -1.19 -17.97
CA GLU A 251 -6.46 -1.65 -16.95
C GLU A 251 -7.62 -2.45 -17.58
N SER A 252 -8.09 -3.47 -16.87
CA SER A 252 -9.25 -4.25 -17.31
C SER A 252 -10.07 -4.75 -16.12
N PRO A 253 -11.41 -4.61 -16.17
CA PRO A 253 -12.26 -5.04 -15.07
C PRO A 253 -12.40 -6.57 -15.03
N PRO A 254 -12.64 -7.17 -13.85
CA PRO A 254 -12.79 -8.62 -13.71
C PRO A 254 -13.86 -9.22 -14.62
N SER A 255 -14.97 -8.53 -14.83
CA SER A 255 -16.07 -8.95 -15.70
C SER A 255 -15.66 -9.11 -17.17
N ALA A 256 -14.61 -8.43 -17.61
CA ALA A 256 -14.14 -8.46 -18.99
C ALA A 256 -13.22 -9.66 -19.28
N TRP A 257 -12.60 -10.25 -18.25
CA TRP A 257 -11.54 -11.25 -18.44
C TRP A 257 -12.01 -12.53 -19.11
N PRO A 258 -13.13 -13.18 -18.75
CA PRO A 258 -13.57 -14.44 -19.38
C PRO A 258 -13.83 -14.32 -20.89
N PHE A 259 -14.08 -13.10 -21.35
CA PHE A 259 -14.39 -12.80 -22.75
C PHE A 259 -13.19 -12.24 -23.52
N LEU A 260 -12.06 -12.02 -22.84
CA LEU A 260 -10.85 -11.44 -23.42
C LEU A 260 -11.16 -10.09 -24.10
N TYR A 261 -11.91 -9.19 -23.47
CA TYR A 261 -12.23 -7.88 -24.07
C TYR A 261 -11.00 -6.96 -24.17
N HIS A 262 -10.14 -6.96 -23.16
CA HIS A 262 -9.04 -6.00 -23.02
C HIS A 262 -7.71 -6.74 -22.83
N PRO A 263 -7.07 -7.23 -23.92
CA PRO A 263 -5.69 -7.65 -23.86
C PRO A 263 -4.75 -6.45 -23.69
N MET A 264 -3.57 -6.69 -23.12
CA MET A 264 -2.73 -5.63 -22.56
C MET A 264 -1.46 -5.43 -23.40
N ARG A 265 -1.20 -4.18 -23.82
CA ARG A 265 0.09 -3.78 -24.39
C ARG A 265 1.11 -3.72 -23.25
N MET A 266 2.15 -4.55 -23.27
CA MET A 266 3.12 -4.64 -22.17
C MET A 266 4.24 -3.59 -22.25
N VAL A 267 4.37 -2.94 -23.40
CA VAL A 267 5.49 -2.09 -23.80
C VAL A 267 5.01 -0.95 -24.71
N GLY A 268 5.93 -0.06 -25.10
CA GLY A 268 5.66 0.96 -26.12
C GLY A 268 5.14 0.36 -27.42
N TRP A 269 4.22 1.07 -28.08
CA TRP A 269 3.55 0.60 -29.29
C TRP A 269 3.94 1.37 -30.56
N GLY A 270 5.08 2.07 -30.52
CA GLY A 270 5.61 2.80 -31.66
C GLY A 270 6.09 1.87 -32.78
N ASP A 271 6.20 2.39 -34.00
CA ASP A 271 6.61 1.58 -35.15
C ASP A 271 8.01 0.96 -34.99
N LYS A 272 8.89 1.58 -34.21
CA LYS A 272 10.27 1.12 -33.93
C LYS A 272 10.40 0.25 -32.67
N ASP A 273 9.36 0.17 -31.83
CA ASP A 273 9.41 -0.61 -30.59
C ASP A 273 9.19 -2.10 -30.89
N ILE A 274 9.67 -3.00 -30.03
CA ILE A 274 9.29 -4.42 -30.11
C ILE A 274 7.95 -4.57 -29.39
N LYS A 275 6.94 -5.16 -30.05
CA LYS A 275 5.57 -5.27 -29.52
C LYS A 275 5.39 -6.59 -28.78
N TYR A 276 5.05 -6.51 -27.51
CA TYR A 276 4.61 -7.62 -26.67
C TYR A 276 3.16 -7.39 -26.25
N TYR A 277 2.26 -8.28 -26.69
CA TYR A 277 0.83 -8.19 -26.39
C TYR A 277 0.43 -9.33 -25.48
N GLU A 278 -0.01 -9.00 -24.27
CA GLU A 278 -0.55 -9.99 -23.35
C GLU A 278 -1.96 -10.38 -23.80
N ILE A 279 -2.03 -11.45 -24.59
CA ILE A 279 -3.27 -12.05 -25.07
C ILE A 279 -3.16 -13.57 -24.94
N GLY A 280 -4.18 -14.21 -24.35
CA GLY A 280 -4.26 -15.66 -24.32
C GLY A 280 -4.76 -16.23 -25.64
N ASN A 281 -4.60 -17.55 -25.84
CA ASN A 281 -5.18 -18.25 -26.99
C ASN A 281 -6.73 -18.09 -26.97
N PRO A 282 -7.34 -17.35 -27.91
CA PRO A 282 -8.75 -16.95 -27.78
C PRO A 282 -9.72 -18.14 -27.75
N LEU A 283 -9.43 -19.22 -28.49
CA LEU A 283 -10.29 -20.40 -28.50
C LEU A 283 -10.22 -21.14 -27.15
N LEU A 284 -9.01 -21.40 -26.64
CA LEU A 284 -8.85 -22.01 -25.31
C LEU A 284 -9.51 -21.16 -24.22
N TRP A 285 -9.33 -19.84 -24.31
CA TRP A 285 -9.84 -18.89 -23.35
C TRP A 285 -11.38 -18.88 -23.30
N TRP A 286 -12.02 -18.74 -24.46
CA TRP A 286 -13.48 -18.71 -24.54
C TRP A 286 -14.11 -20.05 -24.20
N LEU A 287 -13.55 -21.17 -24.68
CA LEU A 287 -14.08 -22.49 -24.38
C LEU A 287 -13.98 -22.82 -22.88
N SER A 288 -12.84 -22.54 -22.25
CA SER A 288 -12.66 -22.78 -20.82
C SER A 288 -13.58 -21.89 -19.98
N SER A 289 -13.70 -20.61 -20.34
CA SER A 289 -14.60 -19.67 -19.68
C SER A 289 -16.07 -20.09 -19.83
N LEU A 290 -16.50 -20.49 -21.03
CA LEU A 290 -17.85 -20.97 -21.29
C LEU A 290 -18.19 -22.19 -20.42
N VAL A 291 -17.28 -23.16 -20.37
CA VAL A 291 -17.45 -24.37 -19.57
C VAL A 291 -17.53 -24.06 -18.08
N CYS A 292 -16.68 -23.15 -17.56
CA CYS A 292 -16.75 -22.68 -16.18
C CYS A 292 -18.08 -21.98 -15.86
N CYS A 293 -18.60 -21.14 -16.76
CA CYS A 293 -19.85 -20.40 -16.56
C CYS A 293 -21.09 -21.30 -16.60
N ILE A 294 -21.12 -22.31 -17.49
CA ILE A 294 -22.29 -23.19 -17.63
C ILE A 294 -22.31 -24.30 -16.55
N PHE A 295 -21.15 -24.70 -16.02
CA PHE A 295 -21.05 -25.82 -15.10
C PHE A 295 -21.98 -25.78 -13.87
N PRO A 296 -22.17 -24.64 -13.17
CA PRO A 296 -23.11 -24.59 -12.03
C PRO A 296 -24.54 -24.99 -12.42
N VAL A 297 -24.98 -24.58 -13.61
CA VAL A 297 -26.30 -24.94 -14.13
C VAL A 297 -26.36 -26.44 -14.43
N ILE A 298 -25.33 -26.99 -15.10
CA ILE A 298 -25.22 -28.44 -15.36
C ILE A 298 -25.20 -29.22 -14.05
N TYR A 299 -24.44 -28.78 -13.05
CA TYR A 299 -24.33 -29.40 -11.74
C TYR A 299 -25.70 -29.49 -11.04
N ILE A 300 -26.45 -28.37 -11.01
CA ILE A 300 -27.79 -28.32 -10.42
C ILE A 300 -28.72 -29.27 -11.18
N LEU A 301 -28.77 -29.19 -12.51
CA LEU A 301 -29.63 -30.04 -13.34
C LEU A 301 -29.34 -31.53 -13.13
N LEU A 302 -28.06 -31.93 -13.18
CA LEU A 302 -27.66 -33.32 -12.98
C LEU A 302 -27.94 -33.80 -11.55
N SER A 303 -27.78 -32.93 -10.55
CA SER A 303 -28.11 -33.26 -9.15
C SER A 303 -29.61 -33.47 -8.94
N LEU A 304 -30.46 -32.63 -9.54
CA LEU A 304 -31.91 -32.78 -9.52
C LEU A 304 -32.36 -34.08 -10.22
N VAL A 305 -31.74 -34.38 -11.38
CA VAL A 305 -31.98 -35.62 -12.12
C VAL A 305 -31.56 -36.84 -11.28
N ALA A 306 -30.39 -36.80 -10.63
CA ALA A 306 -29.91 -37.86 -9.75
C ALA A 306 -30.85 -38.08 -8.55
N ALA A 307 -31.28 -37.00 -7.89
CA ALA A 307 -32.21 -37.08 -6.76
C ALA A 307 -33.56 -37.71 -7.18
N ARG A 308 -34.10 -37.29 -8.33
CA ARG A 308 -35.35 -37.84 -8.87
C ARG A 308 -35.24 -39.33 -9.19
N PHE A 309 -34.12 -39.77 -9.77
CA PHE A 309 -33.88 -41.19 -10.06
C PHE A 309 -33.77 -42.04 -8.80
N ASN A 310 -33.21 -41.50 -7.71
CA ASN A 310 -33.16 -42.20 -6.42
C ASN A 310 -34.55 -42.33 -5.78
N SER A 311 -35.43 -41.33 -5.97
CA SER A 311 -36.79 -41.35 -5.42
C SER A 311 -37.80 -42.15 -6.25
N HIS A 312 -37.62 -42.27 -7.57
CA HIS A 312 -38.55 -42.97 -8.46
C HIS A 312 -37.83 -43.96 -9.40
N PRO A 313 -37.45 -45.15 -8.89
CA PRO A 313 -36.68 -46.14 -9.67
C PRO A 313 -37.39 -46.67 -10.93
N SER A 314 -38.72 -46.53 -11.03
CA SER A 314 -39.55 -47.02 -12.12
C SER A 314 -39.58 -46.13 -13.38
N MET A 315 -39.10 -44.88 -13.30
CA MET A 315 -38.99 -43.97 -14.46
C MET A 315 -37.70 -44.29 -15.25
N TYR A 316 -37.74 -45.38 -16.01
CA TYR A 316 -36.55 -46.11 -16.48
C TYR A 316 -35.96 -45.58 -17.81
N ILE A 317 -35.25 -44.44 -17.79
CA ILE A 317 -34.37 -44.07 -18.92
C ILE A 317 -32.99 -44.71 -18.69
N HIS A 318 -32.84 -45.96 -19.13
CA HIS A 318 -31.64 -46.80 -18.94
C HIS A 318 -30.33 -46.12 -19.44
N SER A 319 -30.43 -45.25 -20.45
CA SER A 319 -29.30 -44.53 -21.04
C SER A 319 -28.69 -43.48 -20.10
N LEU A 320 -29.52 -42.72 -19.36
CA LEU A 320 -29.04 -41.65 -18.48
C LEU A 320 -28.39 -42.20 -17.20
N ARG A 321 -28.92 -43.28 -16.62
CA ARG A 321 -28.33 -43.90 -15.42
C ARG A 321 -26.93 -44.47 -15.67
N LYS A 322 -26.61 -44.92 -16.89
CA LYS A 322 -25.25 -45.36 -17.24
C LYS A 322 -24.31 -44.20 -17.61
N SER A 323 -24.78 -42.95 -17.55
CA SER A 323 -23.97 -41.79 -17.84
C SER A 323 -22.82 -41.65 -16.85
N VAL A 324 -21.62 -41.48 -17.38
CA VAL A 324 -20.41 -41.22 -16.60
C VAL A 324 -20.57 -39.94 -15.76
N PHE A 325 -21.42 -39.00 -16.18
CA PHE A 325 -21.67 -37.76 -15.45
C PHE A 325 -22.54 -37.93 -14.20
N LEU A 326 -23.35 -38.99 -14.09
CA LEU A 326 -24.24 -39.18 -12.94
C LEU A 326 -23.62 -40.09 -11.87
N ASN A 327 -22.88 -41.12 -12.28
CA ASN A 327 -22.46 -42.20 -11.39
C ASN A 327 -20.93 -42.32 -11.22
N ASN A 328 -20.15 -41.33 -11.66
CA ASN A 328 -18.70 -41.33 -11.47
C ASN A 328 -18.28 -40.35 -10.36
N PRO A 329 -17.85 -40.85 -9.17
CA PRO A 329 -17.44 -39.99 -8.07
C PRO A 329 -16.16 -39.19 -8.37
N ASP A 330 -15.23 -39.76 -9.14
CA ASP A 330 -13.96 -39.12 -9.51
C ASP A 330 -14.20 -37.90 -10.42
N TYR A 331 -15.16 -38.01 -11.35
CA TYR A 331 -15.60 -36.87 -12.17
C TYR A 331 -16.08 -35.73 -11.29
N TRP A 332 -16.96 -36.01 -10.33
CA TRP A 332 -17.54 -34.97 -9.48
C TRP A 332 -16.52 -34.35 -8.53
N PHE A 333 -15.63 -35.16 -7.94
CA PHE A 333 -14.55 -34.65 -7.10
C PHE A 333 -13.62 -33.73 -7.89
N SER A 334 -13.12 -34.21 -9.04
CA SER A 334 -12.20 -33.46 -9.90
C SER A 334 -12.85 -32.20 -10.47
N SER A 335 -14.11 -32.29 -10.89
CA SER A 335 -14.86 -31.15 -11.42
C SER A 335 -15.07 -30.07 -10.37
N LYS A 336 -15.46 -30.46 -9.14
CA LYS A 336 -15.62 -29.52 -8.03
C LYS A 336 -14.30 -28.88 -7.66
N LEU A 337 -13.23 -29.66 -7.53
CA LEU A 337 -11.89 -29.14 -7.18
C LEU A 337 -11.42 -28.08 -8.18
N LEU A 338 -11.48 -28.39 -9.49
CA LEU A 338 -11.02 -27.47 -10.54
C LEU A 338 -11.93 -26.25 -10.66
N TRP A 339 -13.26 -26.43 -10.60
CA TRP A 339 -14.19 -25.32 -10.68
C TRP A 339 -14.10 -24.38 -9.47
N PHE A 340 -13.98 -24.90 -8.24
CA PHE A 340 -13.73 -24.07 -7.06
C PHE A 340 -12.35 -23.42 -7.11
N GLY A 341 -11.34 -24.10 -7.66
CA GLY A 341 -10.05 -23.49 -7.96
C GLY A 341 -10.19 -22.25 -8.84
N TRP A 342 -10.92 -22.33 -9.96
CA TRP A 342 -11.23 -21.18 -10.80
C TRP A 342 -12.02 -20.11 -10.03
N PHE A 343 -13.09 -20.50 -9.34
CA PHE A 343 -13.99 -19.58 -8.63
C PHE A 343 -13.24 -18.78 -7.56
N PHE A 344 -12.47 -19.43 -6.68
CA PHE A 344 -11.77 -18.75 -5.58
C PHE A 344 -10.58 -17.92 -6.04
N HIS A 345 -9.98 -18.22 -7.20
CA HIS A 345 -8.97 -17.34 -7.81
C HIS A 345 -9.58 -16.18 -8.60
N TYR A 346 -10.88 -16.21 -8.91
CA TYR A 346 -11.53 -15.18 -9.72
C TYR A 346 -12.41 -14.23 -8.88
N ILE A 347 -13.24 -14.77 -7.98
CA ILE A 347 -14.22 -13.98 -7.23
C ILE A 347 -13.63 -12.83 -6.38
N PRO A 348 -12.43 -12.94 -5.77
CA PRO A 348 -11.92 -11.86 -4.93
C PRO A 348 -11.73 -10.55 -5.70
N PHE A 349 -11.45 -10.62 -7.01
CA PHE A 349 -11.23 -9.44 -7.82
C PHE A 349 -12.50 -8.59 -8.02
N PHE A 350 -13.69 -9.17 -7.89
CA PHE A 350 -14.95 -8.41 -7.91
C PHE A 350 -15.20 -7.62 -6.62
N ILE A 351 -14.53 -7.99 -5.53
CA ILE A 351 -14.70 -7.38 -4.21
C ILE A 351 -13.57 -6.35 -3.95
N MET A 352 -12.46 -6.47 -4.65
CA MET A 352 -11.31 -5.57 -4.51
C MET A 352 -11.56 -4.21 -5.18
N GLY A 353 -11.51 -3.13 -4.40
CA GLY A 353 -11.63 -1.73 -4.88
C GLY A 353 -10.34 -1.11 -5.45
N ARG A 354 -9.46 -1.91 -6.05
CA ARG A 354 -8.15 -1.47 -6.60
C ARG A 354 -8.09 -1.67 -8.12
N VAL A 355 -7.10 -1.06 -8.77
CA VAL A 355 -6.78 -1.31 -10.18
C VAL A 355 -6.53 -2.79 -10.43
N THR A 356 -7.02 -3.30 -11.57
CA THR A 356 -6.86 -4.70 -11.96
C THR A 356 -6.51 -4.82 -13.45
N TYR A 357 -5.85 -5.93 -13.79
CA TYR A 357 -5.23 -6.18 -15.09
C TYR A 357 -5.54 -7.61 -15.54
N LEU A 358 -5.38 -7.89 -16.84
CA LEU A 358 -5.69 -9.20 -17.39
C LEU A 358 -4.87 -10.32 -16.73
N HIS A 359 -3.59 -10.08 -16.43
CA HIS A 359 -2.72 -11.09 -15.80
C HIS A 359 -3.22 -11.59 -14.45
N HIS A 360 -4.04 -10.80 -13.74
CA HIS A 360 -4.66 -11.24 -12.49
C HIS A 360 -5.61 -12.44 -12.69
N TYR A 361 -6.15 -12.63 -13.89
CA TYR A 361 -7.00 -13.77 -14.22
C TYR A 361 -6.21 -15.05 -14.51
N LEU A 362 -4.90 -14.99 -14.79
CA LEU A 362 -4.11 -16.15 -15.22
C LEU A 362 -4.14 -17.32 -14.22
N PRO A 363 -4.08 -17.12 -12.89
CA PRO A 363 -4.26 -18.23 -11.94
C PRO A 363 -5.64 -18.90 -12.06
N ALA A 364 -6.71 -18.13 -12.24
CA ALA A 364 -8.04 -18.69 -12.46
C ALA A 364 -8.12 -19.41 -13.81
N LEU A 365 -7.55 -18.82 -14.87
CA LEU A 365 -7.48 -19.42 -16.20
C LEU A 365 -6.78 -20.78 -16.19
N TYR A 366 -5.72 -20.95 -15.39
CA TYR A 366 -5.05 -22.24 -15.23
C TYR A 366 -6.04 -23.33 -14.80
N PHE A 367 -6.83 -23.07 -13.75
CA PHE A 367 -7.90 -23.99 -13.34
C PHE A 367 -8.97 -24.16 -14.42
N ALA A 368 -9.34 -23.09 -15.13
CA ALA A 368 -10.33 -23.15 -16.20
C ALA A 368 -9.89 -24.04 -17.37
N VAL A 369 -8.62 -23.99 -17.78
CA VAL A 369 -8.09 -24.82 -18.88
C VAL A 369 -7.98 -26.30 -18.46
N LEU A 370 -7.53 -26.57 -17.23
CA LEU A 370 -7.57 -27.93 -16.68
C LEU A 370 -9.01 -28.46 -16.60
N PHE A 371 -9.94 -27.60 -16.20
CA PHE A 371 -11.35 -27.93 -16.13
C PHE A 371 -11.94 -28.22 -17.52
N LEU A 372 -11.58 -27.42 -18.53
CA LEU A 372 -11.93 -27.68 -19.93
C LEU A 372 -11.41 -29.04 -20.39
N ALA A 373 -10.15 -29.36 -20.11
CA ALA A 373 -9.57 -30.65 -20.48
C ALA A 373 -10.32 -31.83 -19.82
N LEU A 374 -10.67 -31.69 -18.53
CA LEU A 374 -11.50 -32.66 -17.81
C LEU A 374 -12.87 -32.85 -18.49
N GLN A 375 -13.56 -31.74 -18.80
CA GLN A 375 -14.88 -31.81 -19.44
C GLN A 375 -14.79 -32.43 -20.84
N LEU A 376 -13.80 -32.05 -21.66
CA LEU A 376 -13.58 -32.65 -22.97
C LEU A 376 -13.32 -34.15 -22.88
N TYR A 377 -12.51 -34.58 -21.89
CA TYR A 377 -12.24 -36.00 -21.66
C TYR A 377 -13.51 -36.79 -21.35
N TYR A 378 -14.28 -36.37 -20.35
CA TYR A 378 -15.51 -37.07 -19.96
C TYR A 378 -16.62 -36.97 -21.01
N PHE A 379 -16.71 -35.85 -21.73
CA PHE A 379 -17.63 -35.69 -22.85
C PHE A 379 -17.26 -36.61 -24.02
N SER A 380 -15.97 -36.81 -24.30
CA SER A 380 -15.51 -37.77 -25.31
C SER A 380 -15.84 -39.21 -24.94
N ILE A 381 -15.75 -39.59 -23.66
CA ILE A 381 -16.17 -40.91 -23.16
C ILE A 381 -17.68 -41.11 -23.36
N TRP A 382 -18.46 -40.07 -23.08
CA TRP A 382 -19.92 -40.13 -23.19
C TRP A 382 -20.38 -40.24 -24.65
N LEU A 383 -19.75 -39.51 -25.58
CA LEU A 383 -20.11 -39.53 -27.00
C LEU A 383 -19.55 -40.75 -27.75
N PHE A 384 -18.30 -41.12 -27.50
CA PHE A 384 -17.57 -42.09 -28.32
C PHE A 384 -17.06 -43.26 -27.48
N LYS A 385 -17.55 -44.47 -27.80
CA LYS A 385 -17.10 -45.70 -27.13
C LYS A 385 -15.70 -46.15 -27.58
N VAL A 386 -15.30 -45.82 -28.81
CA VAL A 386 -14.06 -46.31 -29.43
C VAL A 386 -12.86 -45.45 -29.00
N HIS A 387 -11.83 -46.07 -28.42
CA HIS A 387 -10.64 -45.35 -27.94
C HIS A 387 -9.94 -44.52 -29.03
N ASN A 388 -9.70 -45.11 -30.21
CA ASN A 388 -9.01 -44.43 -31.32
C ASN A 388 -9.74 -43.17 -31.79
N THR A 389 -11.09 -43.18 -31.79
CA THR A 389 -11.87 -42.00 -32.16
C THR A 389 -11.71 -40.85 -31.17
N ARG A 390 -11.66 -41.16 -29.86
CA ARG A 390 -11.41 -40.16 -28.81
C ARG A 390 -10.00 -39.59 -28.90
N LEU A 391 -9.01 -40.44 -29.18
CA LEU A 391 -7.62 -40.00 -29.38
C LEU A 391 -7.50 -39.08 -30.60
N LEU A 392 -8.10 -39.45 -31.73
CA LEU A 392 -8.12 -38.64 -32.93
C LEU A 392 -8.81 -37.28 -32.69
N LEU A 393 -9.91 -37.27 -31.95
CA LEU A 393 -10.58 -36.02 -31.55
C LEU A 393 -9.67 -35.14 -30.67
N ALA A 394 -9.02 -35.73 -29.66
CA ALA A 394 -8.10 -35.01 -28.78
C ALA A 394 -6.90 -34.44 -29.54
N LEU A 395 -6.33 -35.20 -30.48
CA LEU A 395 -5.28 -34.75 -31.38
C LEU A 395 -5.76 -33.60 -32.27
N ALA A 396 -6.93 -33.72 -32.89
CA ALA A 396 -7.50 -32.67 -33.74
C ALA A 396 -7.72 -31.36 -32.97
N ILE A 397 -8.31 -31.43 -31.77
CA ILE A 397 -8.48 -30.27 -30.90
C ILE A 397 -7.12 -29.66 -30.55
N SER A 398 -6.14 -30.48 -30.16
CA SER A 398 -4.80 -30.00 -29.81
C SER A 398 -4.12 -29.29 -30.98
N LEU A 399 -4.26 -29.82 -32.19
CA LEU A 399 -3.70 -29.25 -33.43
C LEU A 399 -4.34 -27.91 -33.78
N ILE A 400 -5.66 -27.78 -33.59
CA ILE A 400 -6.39 -26.50 -33.75
C ILE A 400 -5.86 -25.46 -32.74
N MET A 401 -5.74 -25.84 -31.47
CA MET A 401 -5.25 -24.92 -30.44
C MET A 401 -3.80 -24.50 -30.69
N PHE A 402 -2.96 -25.43 -31.18
CA PHE A 402 -1.59 -25.14 -31.58
C PHE A 402 -1.53 -24.20 -32.80
N ALA A 403 -2.39 -24.41 -33.81
CA ALA A 403 -2.46 -23.53 -34.96
C ALA A 403 -2.84 -22.08 -34.57
N VAL A 404 -3.78 -21.93 -33.63
CA VAL A 404 -4.13 -20.60 -33.08
C VAL A 404 -2.96 -20.00 -32.32
N PHE A 405 -2.23 -20.79 -31.52
CA PHE A 405 -1.01 -20.31 -30.88
C PHE A 405 0.01 -19.80 -31.91
N CYS A 406 0.30 -20.57 -32.97
CA CYS A 406 1.21 -20.16 -34.04
C CYS A 406 0.75 -18.87 -34.74
N PHE A 407 -0.57 -18.68 -34.89
CA PHE A 407 -1.13 -17.47 -35.48
C PHE A 407 -0.87 -16.22 -34.62
N PHE A 408 -1.04 -16.33 -33.29
CA PHE A 408 -0.81 -15.25 -32.32
C PHE A 408 0.64 -15.16 -31.79
N PHE A 409 1.50 -16.12 -32.14
CA PHE A 409 2.89 -16.25 -31.68
C PHE A 409 3.73 -14.96 -31.72
N PRO A 410 3.63 -14.09 -32.76
CA PRO A 410 4.39 -12.84 -32.79
C PRO A 410 4.21 -11.94 -31.56
N PHE A 411 3.04 -11.99 -30.91
CA PHE A 411 2.79 -11.21 -29.70
C PHE A 411 3.55 -11.72 -28.46
N THR A 412 3.91 -13.01 -28.44
CA THR A 412 4.60 -13.65 -27.32
C THR A 412 6.11 -13.49 -27.43
N VAL A 413 6.69 -13.70 -28.61
CA VAL A 413 8.14 -13.61 -28.82
C VAL A 413 8.64 -12.19 -29.07
N GLY A 414 7.72 -11.28 -29.36
CA GLY A 414 8.03 -9.90 -29.74
C GLY A 414 7.97 -9.74 -31.25
N TYR A 415 7.30 -8.67 -31.69
CA TYR A 415 7.21 -8.30 -33.09
C TYR A 415 7.88 -6.94 -33.32
N ASP A 416 8.90 -6.90 -34.17
CA ASP A 416 9.78 -5.75 -34.38
C ASP A 416 9.34 -4.80 -35.51
N LYS A 417 8.29 -5.16 -36.26
CA LYS A 417 7.75 -4.34 -37.37
C LYS A 417 6.50 -3.56 -36.95
N SER A 418 5.96 -2.74 -37.85
CA SER A 418 4.74 -1.96 -37.58
C SER A 418 3.56 -2.85 -37.19
N ALA A 419 2.80 -2.43 -36.17
CA ALA A 419 1.63 -3.16 -35.67
C ALA A 419 0.52 -3.30 -36.73
N LYS A 420 0.54 -2.48 -37.80
CA LYS A 420 -0.36 -2.60 -38.96
C LYS A 420 -0.33 -3.98 -39.61
N ASN A 421 0.84 -4.63 -39.61
CA ASN A 421 0.99 -5.97 -40.18
C ASN A 421 0.25 -7.06 -39.39
N LEU A 422 -0.17 -6.74 -38.17
CA LEU A 422 -0.87 -7.66 -37.27
C LEU A 422 -2.39 -7.37 -37.21
N LEU A 423 -2.93 -6.51 -38.08
CA LEU A 423 -4.37 -6.18 -38.12
C LEU A 423 -5.27 -7.42 -38.24
N ASN A 424 -4.84 -8.44 -38.99
CA ASN A 424 -5.57 -9.70 -39.14
C ASN A 424 -5.70 -10.52 -37.84
N ARG A 425 -4.98 -10.14 -36.77
CA ARG A 425 -5.06 -10.75 -35.43
C ARG A 425 -6.04 -10.03 -34.51
N GLN A 426 -6.67 -8.95 -34.97
CA GLN A 426 -7.75 -8.29 -34.25
C GLN A 426 -9.07 -9.04 -34.47
N TRP A 427 -9.28 -10.13 -33.73
CA TRP A 427 -10.54 -10.90 -33.84
C TRP A 427 -11.72 -10.22 -33.12
N ARG A 428 -11.45 -9.23 -32.28
CA ARG A 428 -12.48 -8.41 -31.62
C ARG A 428 -12.15 -6.93 -31.77
N ALA A 429 -13.20 -6.12 -31.94
CA ALA A 429 -13.07 -4.66 -32.09
C ALA A 429 -12.37 -4.00 -30.90
N SER A 430 -12.58 -4.52 -29.69
CA SER A 430 -11.98 -3.99 -28.45
C SER A 430 -10.47 -4.25 -28.33
N TRP A 431 -9.88 -5.11 -29.17
CA TRP A 431 -8.45 -5.39 -29.10
C TRP A 431 -7.66 -4.26 -29.76
N ASN A 432 -6.92 -3.52 -28.95
CA ASN A 432 -6.05 -2.44 -29.40
C ASN A 432 -4.75 -2.96 -30.04
N VAL A 433 -4.84 -3.79 -31.08
CA VAL A 433 -3.66 -4.34 -31.77
C VAL A 433 -2.90 -3.26 -32.53
N HIS A 434 -3.60 -2.40 -33.26
CA HIS A 434 -2.98 -1.29 -34.01
C HIS A 434 -3.44 0.06 -33.45
N THR A 435 -4.73 0.37 -33.55
CA THR A 435 -5.35 1.56 -32.96
C THR A 435 -5.98 1.21 -31.62
N ASP A 436 -5.92 2.11 -30.65
CA ASP A 436 -6.68 1.96 -29.42
C ASP A 436 -8.08 2.58 -29.61
N PRO A 437 -9.16 1.79 -29.60
CA PRO A 437 -10.51 2.30 -29.88
C PRO A 437 -11.08 3.16 -28.76
N PHE A 438 -10.43 3.20 -27.59
CA PHE A 438 -10.89 3.95 -26.41
C PHE A 438 -9.99 5.15 -26.09
N ASP A 439 -8.92 5.35 -26.85
CA ASP A 439 -8.05 6.52 -26.74
C ASP A 439 -8.76 7.71 -27.40
N LEU A 440 -9.30 8.61 -26.57
CA LEU A 440 -9.86 9.87 -27.02
C LEU A 440 -8.70 10.81 -27.30
N HIS A 441 -8.41 11.06 -28.58
CA HIS A 441 -7.40 12.02 -29.02
C HIS A 441 -7.56 13.41 -28.38
#